data_AF-W8X920-F1
#
_entry.id   AF-W8X920-F1
#
_cell.length_a   1.000
_cell.length_b   1.000
_cell.length_c   1.000
_cell.angle_alpha   90.00
_cell.angle_beta   90.00
_cell.angle_gamma   90.00
#
_symmetry.space_group_name_H-M   'P 1'
#
loop_
_entity.id
_entity.type
_entity.pdbx_description
1 polymer ?
#
loop_
_entity_poly.entity_id
_entity_poly.type
_entity_poly.pdbx_seq_one_letter_code
_entity_poly.pdbx_strand_id
1 'polypeptide(L)' 'MSLPDGPADDPRPEEPVEPDLNECCGNGCTPCVFDTYAEERRAWQQAVKDWEERHRDRTGGTPAT' A
#
# COMPACT_ATOMS: atom_id res chain seq x y z
N MET A 1 29.58 -1.26 -15.96
CA MET A 1 28.22 -0.72 -16.02
C MET A 1 27.66 -0.69 -14.62
N SER A 2 27.38 0.52 -14.11
CA SER A 2 26.76 0.75 -12.81
C SER A 2 25.27 0.36 -12.87
N LEU A 3 24.84 -0.47 -11.94
CA LEU A 3 23.45 -0.53 -11.49
C LEU A 3 23.46 0.02 -10.06
N PRO A 4 23.20 1.32 -9.85
CA PRO A 4 23.08 1.85 -8.51
C PRO A 4 21.78 1.33 -7.88
N ASP A 5 21.95 0.83 -6.66
CA ASP A 5 20.99 0.69 -5.55
C ASP A 5 19.68 -0.07 -5.81
N GLY A 6 19.62 -1.29 -5.26
CA GLY A 6 18.36 -1.97 -4.95
C GLY A 6 17.53 -1.15 -3.95
N PRO A 7 16.25 -1.48 -3.71
CA PRO A 7 15.32 -0.64 -2.96
C PRO A 7 15.77 -0.47 -1.50
N ALA A 8 16.63 0.53 -1.25
CA ALA A 8 17.14 0.89 0.07
C ALA A 8 16.10 1.65 0.91
N ASP A 9 15.03 2.10 0.27
CA ASP A 9 13.90 2.82 0.87
C ASP A 9 12.72 1.85 0.85
N ASP A 10 12.51 1.08 1.92
CA ASP A 10 11.31 0.25 2.08
C ASP A 10 10.13 1.22 2.27
N PRO A 11 9.44 1.64 1.19
CA PRO A 11 8.57 2.79 1.26
C PRO A 11 7.24 2.36 1.88
N ARG A 12 6.53 3.31 2.49
CA ARG A 12 5.23 2.99 3.09
C ARG A 12 4.30 2.45 2.01
N PRO A 13 3.58 1.33 2.27
CA PRO A 13 2.57 0.84 1.35
C PRO A 13 1.57 1.94 1.00
N GLU A 14 1.32 2.16 -0.29
CA GLU A 14 0.35 3.15 -0.75
C GLU A 14 -1.07 2.68 -0.44
N GLU A 15 -1.90 3.61 0.04
CA GLU A 15 -3.30 3.30 0.35
C GLU A 15 -4.04 3.00 -0.94
N PRO A 16 -4.81 1.90 -1.01
CA PRO A 16 -5.64 1.64 -2.17
C PRO A 16 -6.62 2.80 -2.36
N VAL A 17 -6.82 3.20 -3.60
CA VAL A 17 -7.76 4.28 -3.94
C VAL A 17 -9.18 3.73 -3.85
N GLU A 18 -10.05 4.43 -3.12
CA GLU A 18 -11.46 4.07 -3.05
C GLU A 18 -12.10 4.24 -4.44
N PRO A 19 -12.70 3.19 -5.00
CA PRO A 19 -13.32 3.25 -6.33
C PRO A 19 -14.54 4.16 -6.31
N ASP A 20 -14.78 4.86 -7.41
CA ASP A 20 -15.95 5.72 -7.55
C ASP A 20 -17.23 4.90 -7.79
N LEU A 21 -18.39 5.45 -7.45
CA LEU A 21 -19.68 4.81 -7.73
C LEU A 21 -19.90 4.56 -9.23
N ASN A 22 -19.27 5.33 -10.12
CA ASN A 22 -19.32 5.08 -11.56
C ASN A 22 -18.47 3.88 -12.01
N GLU A 23 -17.47 3.48 -11.23
CA GLU A 23 -16.70 2.24 -11.46
C GLU A 23 -17.46 1.02 -10.95
N CYS A 24 -18.39 1.23 -10.01
CA CYS A 24 -19.37 0.24 -9.65
C CYS A 24 -20.37 0.06 -10.79
N CYS A 25 -20.28 -1.10 -11.45
CA CYS A 25 -21.19 -1.56 -12.49
C CYS A 25 -22.70 -1.46 -12.13
N GLY A 26 -23.06 -1.30 -10.85
CA GLY A 26 -24.39 -0.87 -10.39
C GLY A 26 -25.53 -1.89 -10.60
N ASN A 27 -25.27 -2.97 -11.32
CA ASN A 27 -26.25 -3.99 -11.74
C ASN A 27 -25.86 -5.41 -11.29
N GLY A 28 -24.95 -5.54 -10.32
CA GLY A 28 -24.56 -6.84 -9.77
C GLY A 28 -23.38 -7.52 -10.48
N CYS A 29 -22.41 -6.76 -10.99
CA CYS A 29 -21.13 -7.35 -11.40
C CYS A 29 -20.45 -8.01 -10.17
N THR A 30 -20.04 -9.27 -10.34
CA THR A 30 -19.28 -10.03 -9.34
C THR A 30 -17.88 -10.32 -9.88
N PRO A 31 -16.81 -9.93 -9.16
CA PRO A 31 -16.80 -9.31 -7.83
C PRO A 31 -17.19 -7.82 -7.85
N CYS A 32 -17.85 -7.35 -6.77
CA CYS A 32 -18.11 -5.93 -6.57
C CYS A 32 -16.78 -5.21 -6.37
N VAL A 33 -16.59 -4.06 -7.03
CA VAL A 33 -15.36 -3.26 -6.90
C VAL A 33 -15.10 -2.86 -5.44
N PHE A 34 -16.17 -2.61 -4.67
CA PHE A 34 -16.07 -2.31 -3.23
C PHE A 34 -15.65 -3.52 -2.40
N ASP A 35 -16.04 -4.74 -2.78
CA ASP A 35 -15.60 -5.96 -2.09
C ASP A 35 -14.10 -6.20 -2.33
N THR A 36 -13.64 -6.05 -3.58
CA THR A 36 -12.21 -6.13 -3.91
C THR A 36 -11.41 -5.06 -3.18
N TYR A 37 -11.87 -3.81 -3.22
CA TYR A 37 -11.25 -2.71 -2.49
C TYR A 37 -11.20 -2.98 -0.98
N ALA A 38 -12.26 -3.52 -0.38
CA ALA A 38 -12.27 -3.83 1.04
C ALA A 38 -11.21 -4.88 1.41
N GLU A 39 -11.02 -5.91 0.58
CA GLU A 39 -9.99 -6.94 0.78
C GLU A 39 -8.58 -6.37 0.59
N GLU A 40 -8.36 -5.56 -0.45
CA GLU A 40 -7.08 -4.88 -0.67
C GLU A 40 -6.76 -3.91 0.48
N ARG A 41 -7.75 -3.16 0.97
CA ARG A 41 -7.59 -2.26 2.11
C ARG A 41 -7.24 -3.01 3.39
N ARG A 42 -7.80 -4.20 3.62
CA ARG A 42 -7.43 -5.06 4.76
C ARG A 42 -5.99 -5.55 4.65
N ALA A 43 -5.55 -5.95 3.46
CA ALA A 43 -4.17 -6.36 3.23
C ALA A 43 -3.20 -5.18 3.42
N TRP A 44 -3.55 -4.01 2.90
CA TRP A 44 -2.79 -2.77 3.08
C TRP A 44 -2.66 -2.38 4.55
N GLN A 45 -3.74 -2.44 5.34
CA GLN A 45 -3.67 -2.13 6.77
C GLN A 45 -2.71 -3.04 7.54
N GLN A 46 -2.62 -4.32 7.17
CA GLN A 46 -1.65 -5.25 7.75
C GLN A 46 -0.23 -4.87 7.32
N ALA A 47 -0.02 -4.68 6.02
CA ALA A 47 1.28 -4.29 5.47
C ALA A 47 1.80 -2.97 6.07
N VAL A 48 0.92 -1.98 6.30
CA VAL A 48 1.29 -0.72 6.95
C VAL A 48 1.71 -0.95 8.40
N LYS A 49 1.00 -1.79 9.16
CA LYS A 49 1.42 -2.13 10.53
C LYS A 49 2.80 -2.76 10.54
N ASP A 50 3.02 -3.80 9.74
CA ASP A 50 4.33 -4.45 9.63
C ASP A 50 5.42 -3.48 9.16
N TRP A 51 5.08 -2.56 8.27
CA TRP A 51 5.97 -1.48 7.84
C TRP A 51 6.30 -0.52 8.98
N GLU A 52 5.32 -0.05 9.74
CA GLU A 52 5.50 0.83 10.91
C GLU A 52 6.36 0.16 11.98
N GLU A 53 6.16 -1.15 12.19
CA GLU A 53 6.94 -1.94 13.14
C GLU A 53 8.41 -2.10 12.76
N ARG A 54 8.70 -2.20 11.46
CA ARG A 54 10.08 -2.22 10.93
C ARG A 54 10.68 -0.81 10.91
N HIS A 55 9.88 0.21 10.63
CA HIS A 55 10.35 1.59 10.50
C HIS A 55 10.55 2.31 11.83
N ARG A 56 9.78 2.00 12.88
CA ARG A 56 10.03 2.52 14.24
C ARG A 56 11.42 2.18 14.76
N ASP A 57 11.97 1.04 14.32
CA ASP A 57 13.31 0.57 14.70
C ASP A 57 14.39 1.17 13.76
N ARG A 58 14.02 1.46 12.50
CA ARG A 58 14.91 2.03 11.47
C ARG A 58 15.02 3.55 11.47
N THR A 59 14.10 4.32 12.05
CA THR A 59 14.15 5.79 12.12
C THR A 59 15.35 6.35 12.91
N GLY A 60 16.17 5.48 13.51
CA GLY A 60 17.51 5.80 14.00
C GLY A 60 18.60 5.94 12.92
N GLY A 61 18.29 5.78 11.63
CA GLY A 61 19.29 5.88 10.57
C GLY A 61 18.74 6.44 9.25
N THR A 62 18.73 7.76 9.11
CA THR A 62 19.69 8.54 8.28
C THR A 62 19.10 9.93 7.99
N PRO A 63 19.74 11.04 8.41
CA PRO A 63 19.38 12.38 7.92
C PRO A 63 19.85 12.51 6.47
N ALA A 64 18.92 12.67 5.54
CA ALA A 64 19.22 13.10 4.17
C ALA A 64 19.68 14.58 4.20
N THR A 65 20.93 14.82 3.79
CA THR A 65 21.46 16.15 3.37
C THR A 65 21.29 16.28 1.87
#